data_AF-A0A094D7D6-F1
#
_entry.id   AF-A0A094D7D6-F1
#
_cell.length_a   1.000
_cell.length_b   1.000
_cell.length_c   1.000
_cell.angle_alpha   90.00
_cell.angle_beta   90.00
_cell.angle_gamma   90.00
#
_symmetry.space_group_name_H-M   'P 1'
#
loop_
_entity.id
_entity.type
_entity.pdbx_description
1 polymer ?
#
loop_
_entity_poly.entity_id
_entity_poly.type
_entity_poly.pdbx_seq_one_letter_code
_entity_poly.pdbx_strand_id
1 'polypeptide(L)'
;MNNDGLLNIGAHALQDYQMQLMLLEQQNKKRLLMVRAEQDASEEQDAALKTLLLALNQLDTAHIYVRELLTKFPTYFQNIEDFKSSIPRDIKTLQGYEEKLDNKEAEIKAMEIRYNELIRMTPVAQQGELQQVRDKAMLTIQQDLEGLTQDRDNIVAKIKEKNGRIEELGVALGRSRELMPELIEDLKTLALKLRDVQMDNSNDSIGTIGDTHGD
;
A
#
# COMPACT_ATOMS: atom_id res chain seq x y z
N MET A 1 -57.04 87.84 -12.40
CA MET A 1 -56.54 87.60 -11.03
C MET A 1 -57.14 86.27 -10.60
N ASN A 2 -56.60 85.15 -11.06
CA ASN A 2 -55.43 84.40 -10.53
C ASN A 2 -55.69 83.84 -9.13
N ASN A 3 -56.09 82.56 -9.06
CA ASN A 3 -55.76 81.68 -7.93
C ASN A 3 -55.87 80.16 -8.20
N ASP A 4 -55.84 79.70 -9.45
CA ASP A 4 -55.87 78.24 -9.76
C ASP A 4 -54.51 77.66 -10.22
N GLY A 5 -53.43 78.46 -10.23
CA GLY A 5 -52.11 78.05 -10.73
C GLY A 5 -51.17 77.40 -9.70
N LEU A 6 -51.46 77.47 -8.40
CA LEU A 6 -50.50 77.08 -7.33
C LEU A 6 -50.72 75.67 -6.76
N LEU A 7 -51.91 75.07 -6.92
CA LEU A 7 -52.22 73.74 -6.39
C LEU A 7 -51.76 72.58 -7.30
N ASN A 8 -51.51 72.84 -8.58
CA ASN A 8 -51.13 71.79 -9.55
C ASN A 8 -49.59 71.56 -9.61
N ILE A 9 -48.79 72.54 -9.21
CA ILE A 9 -47.31 72.45 -9.24
C ILE A 9 -46.79 71.55 -8.09
N GLY A 10 -47.47 71.57 -6.93
CA GLY A 10 -47.12 70.69 -5.79
C GLY A 10 -47.43 69.21 -6.02
N ALA A 11 -48.44 68.90 -6.83
CA ALA A 11 -48.78 67.53 -7.20
C ALA A 11 -47.77 66.93 -8.19
N HIS A 12 -47.36 67.72 -9.20
CA HIS A 12 -46.33 67.30 -10.15
C HIS A 12 -44.95 67.13 -9.50
N ALA A 13 -44.53 68.05 -8.62
CA ALA A 13 -43.26 67.93 -7.90
C ALA A 13 -43.21 66.72 -6.96
N LEU A 14 -44.33 66.41 -6.30
CA LEU A 14 -44.45 65.22 -5.44
C LEU A 14 -44.42 63.93 -6.28
N GLN A 15 -45.10 63.92 -7.42
CA GLN A 15 -45.12 62.77 -8.32
C GLN A 15 -43.73 62.49 -8.93
N ASP A 16 -43.00 63.53 -9.32
CA ASP A 16 -41.63 63.42 -9.82
C ASP A 16 -40.66 62.95 -8.73
N TYR A 17 -40.85 63.41 -7.50
CA TYR A 17 -40.06 62.97 -6.36
C TYR A 17 -40.34 61.50 -5.98
N GLN A 18 -41.61 61.09 -6.01
CA GLN A 18 -42.01 59.69 -5.81
C GLN A 18 -41.43 58.78 -6.91
N MET A 19 -41.41 59.25 -8.15
CA MET A 19 -40.77 58.54 -9.26
C MET A 19 -39.25 58.44 -9.07
N GLN A 20 -38.58 59.51 -8.65
CA GLN A 20 -37.14 59.48 -8.36
C GLN A 20 -36.81 58.51 -7.22
N LEU A 21 -37.62 58.48 -6.16
CA LEU A 21 -37.45 57.52 -5.06
C LEU A 21 -37.60 56.07 -5.54
N MET A 22 -38.61 55.80 -6.35
CA MET A 22 -38.83 54.47 -6.93
C MET A 22 -37.66 53.99 -7.79
N LEU A 23 -37.10 54.88 -8.61
CA LEU A 23 -35.91 54.57 -9.43
C LEU A 23 -34.67 54.31 -8.57
N LEU A 24 -34.49 55.09 -7.49
CA LEU A 24 -33.38 54.91 -6.56
C LEU A 24 -33.48 53.59 -5.79
N GLU A 25 -34.68 53.21 -5.35
CA GLU A 25 -34.93 51.90 -4.72
C GLU A 25 -34.62 50.74 -5.67
N GLN A 26 -35.01 50.85 -6.95
CA GLN A 26 -34.73 49.82 -7.95
C GLN A 26 -33.22 49.68 -8.21
N GLN A 27 -32.49 50.79 -8.27
CA GLN A 27 -31.02 50.78 -8.43
C GLN A 27 -30.32 50.19 -7.19
N ASN A 28 -30.77 50.56 -5.99
CA ASN A 28 -30.24 50.00 -4.76
C ASN A 28 -30.50 48.49 -4.65
N LYS A 29 -31.67 48.03 -5.08
CA LYS A 29 -31.99 46.59 -5.14
C LYS A 29 -31.07 45.85 -6.11
N LYS A 30 -30.76 46.42 -7.27
CA LYS A 30 -29.81 45.83 -8.23
C LYS A 30 -28.40 45.74 -7.66
N ARG A 31 -27.92 46.79 -6.99
CA ARG A 31 -26.61 46.79 -6.32
C ARG A 31 -26.55 45.75 -5.21
N LEU A 32 -27.61 45.62 -4.41
CA LEU A 32 -27.69 44.63 -3.33
C LEU A 32 -27.68 43.19 -3.88
N LEU A 33 -28.36 42.93 -5.00
CA LEU A 33 -28.35 41.62 -5.66
C LEU A 33 -26.99 41.28 -6.26
N MET A 34 -26.29 42.25 -6.85
CA MET A 34 -24.92 42.07 -7.35
C MET A 34 -23.94 41.77 -6.20
N VAL A 35 -24.00 42.54 -5.11
CA VAL A 35 -23.16 42.32 -3.93
C VAL A 35 -23.43 40.95 -3.30
N ARG A 36 -24.68 40.49 -3.24
CA ARG A 36 -25.00 39.13 -2.77
C ARG A 36 -24.47 38.05 -3.70
N ALA A 37 -24.63 38.21 -5.02
CA ALA A 37 -24.12 37.25 -5.98
C ALA A 37 -22.58 37.14 -5.95
N GLU A 38 -21.88 38.27 -5.79
CA GLU A 38 -20.42 38.29 -5.61
C GLU A 38 -19.99 37.65 -4.28
N GLN A 39 -20.77 37.86 -3.21
CA GLN A 39 -20.51 37.25 -1.91
C GLN A 39 -20.73 35.73 -1.93
N ASP A 40 -21.82 35.26 -2.55
CA ASP A 40 -22.11 33.83 -2.73
C ASP A 40 -21.01 33.16 -3.59
N ALA A 41 -20.54 33.82 -4.65
CA ALA A 41 -19.44 33.33 -5.49
C ALA A 41 -18.09 33.30 -4.74
N SER A 42 -17.84 34.26 -3.84
CA SER A 42 -16.65 34.30 -2.98
C SER A 42 -16.66 33.19 -1.92
N GLU A 43 -17.82 32.90 -1.33
CA GLU A 43 -18.01 31.80 -0.40
C GLU A 43 -17.85 30.42 -1.09
N GLU A 44 -18.33 30.29 -2.33
CA GLU A 44 -18.12 29.10 -3.17
C GLU A 44 -16.63 28.90 -3.54
N GLN A 45 -15.91 29.99 -3.83
CA GLN A 45 -14.45 29.94 -4.05
C GLN A 45 -13.68 29.54 -2.79
N ASP A 46 -14.03 30.06 -1.60
CA ASP A 46 -13.38 29.68 -0.35
C ASP A 46 -13.65 28.20 0.02
N ALA A 47 -14.85 27.70 -0.24
CA ALA A 47 -15.18 26.29 -0.09
C ALA A 47 -14.40 25.38 -1.07
N ALA A 48 -14.26 25.81 -2.32
CA ALA A 48 -13.45 25.11 -3.33
C ALA A 48 -11.95 25.10 -2.94
N LEU A 49 -11.41 26.21 -2.44
CA LEU A 49 -10.02 26.30 -1.96
C LEU A 49 -9.76 25.39 -0.75
N LYS A 50 -10.69 25.33 0.21
CA LYS A 50 -10.60 24.39 1.35
C LYS A 50 -10.63 22.93 0.89
N THR A 51 -11.47 22.62 -0.10
CA THR A 51 -11.56 21.28 -0.69
C THR A 51 -10.28 20.90 -1.44
N LEU A 52 -9.70 21.83 -2.20
CA LEU A 52 -8.41 21.65 -2.87
C LEU A 52 -7.27 21.46 -1.87
N LEU A 53 -7.25 22.23 -0.77
CA LEU A 53 -6.23 22.09 0.27
C LEU A 53 -6.31 20.72 0.96
N LEU A 54 -7.52 20.22 1.22
CA LEU A 54 -7.73 18.88 1.77
C LEU A 54 -7.25 17.80 0.80
N ALA A 55 -7.58 17.93 -0.48
CA ALA A 55 -7.15 16.99 -1.52
C ALA A 55 -5.62 16.98 -1.71
N LEU A 56 -4.96 18.15 -1.64
CA LEU A 56 -3.50 18.26 -1.68
C LEU A 56 -2.84 17.56 -0.48
N ASN A 57 -3.36 17.75 0.73
CA ASN A 57 -2.84 17.07 1.92
C ASN A 57 -3.03 15.54 1.83
N GLN A 58 -4.17 15.07 1.30
CA GLN A 58 -4.40 13.64 1.06
C GLN A 58 -3.42 13.08 0.03
N LEU A 59 -3.14 13.84 -1.05
CA LEU A 59 -2.19 13.45 -2.07
C LEU A 59 -0.75 13.38 -1.52
N ASP A 60 -0.34 14.37 -0.72
CA ASP A 60 0.99 14.36 -0.07
C ASP A 60 1.14 13.16 0.86
N THR A 61 0.09 12.85 1.63
CA THR A 61 0.07 11.68 2.51
C THR A 61 0.21 10.38 1.70
N ALA A 62 -0.56 10.23 0.62
CA ALA A 62 -0.45 9.08 -0.27
C ALA A 62 0.94 8.98 -0.92
N HIS A 63 1.52 10.12 -1.33
CA HIS A 63 2.84 10.19 -1.94
C HIS A 63 3.96 9.75 -0.97
N ILE A 64 3.84 10.08 0.31
CA ILE A 64 4.76 9.63 1.36
C ILE A 64 4.69 8.10 1.52
N TYR A 65 3.49 7.54 1.64
CA TYR A 65 3.31 6.09 1.77
C TYR A 65 3.82 5.32 0.55
N VAL A 66 3.54 5.80 -0.66
CA VAL A 66 4.05 5.19 -1.90
C VAL A 66 5.57 5.28 -1.96
N ARG A 67 6.16 6.42 -1.59
CA ARG A 67 7.62 6.58 -1.53
C ARG A 67 8.27 5.60 -0.54
N GLU A 68 7.69 5.44 0.64
CA GLU A 68 8.18 4.48 1.64
C GLU A 68 8.06 3.02 1.17
N LEU A 69 7.00 2.68 0.43
CA LEU A 69 6.87 1.36 -0.19
C LEU A 69 7.95 1.15 -1.27
N LEU A 70 8.16 2.16 -2.12
CA LEU A 70 9.14 2.11 -3.20
C LEU A 70 10.58 1.93 -2.68
N THR A 71 10.94 2.49 -1.53
CA THR A 71 12.28 2.30 -0.93
C THR A 71 12.51 0.89 -0.41
N LYS A 72 11.45 0.15 -0.07
CA LYS A 72 11.55 -1.25 0.39
C LYS A 72 11.61 -2.27 -0.76
N PHE A 73 11.21 -1.89 -1.98
CA PHE A 73 11.22 -2.81 -3.12
C PHE A 73 12.57 -3.46 -3.42
N PRO A 74 13.70 -2.74 -3.47
CA PRO A 74 15.01 -3.36 -3.74
C PRO A 74 15.34 -4.48 -2.75
N THR A 75 15.01 -4.28 -1.46
CA THR A 75 15.20 -5.30 -0.42
C THR A 75 14.30 -6.50 -0.65
N TYR A 76 13.04 -6.30 -1.02
CA TYR A 76 12.14 -7.41 -1.35
C TYR A 76 12.63 -8.21 -2.56
N PHE A 77 13.09 -7.55 -3.62
CA PHE A 77 13.66 -8.22 -4.79
C PHE A 77 14.92 -9.00 -4.44
N GLN A 78 15.83 -8.42 -3.66
CA GLN A 78 17.04 -9.11 -3.23
C GLN A 78 16.71 -10.36 -2.41
N ASN A 79 15.78 -10.24 -1.46
CA ASN A 79 15.33 -11.38 -0.66
C ASN A 79 14.75 -12.51 -1.54
N ILE A 80 13.95 -12.16 -2.55
CA ILE A 80 13.38 -13.15 -3.49
C ILE A 80 14.47 -13.87 -4.28
N GLU A 81 15.47 -13.15 -4.80
CA GLU A 81 16.58 -13.75 -5.53
C GLU A 81 17.48 -14.62 -4.63
N ASP A 82 17.70 -14.19 -3.39
CA ASP A 82 18.43 -14.96 -2.38
C ASP A 82 17.68 -16.26 -2.03
N PHE A 83 16.36 -16.20 -1.88
CA PHE A 83 15.54 -17.40 -1.66
C PHE A 83 15.58 -18.33 -2.86
N LYS A 84 15.38 -17.81 -4.06
CA LYS A 84 15.42 -18.57 -5.32
C LYS A 84 16.76 -19.29 -5.51
N SER A 85 17.85 -18.66 -5.11
CA SER A 85 19.20 -19.23 -5.21
C SER A 85 19.50 -20.24 -4.11
N SER A 86 18.95 -20.06 -2.90
CA SER A 86 19.24 -20.92 -1.75
C SER A 86 18.37 -22.17 -1.67
N ILE A 87 17.10 -22.11 -2.07
CA ILE A 87 16.16 -23.25 -1.99
C ILE A 87 16.72 -24.52 -2.66
N PRO A 88 17.21 -24.50 -3.92
CA PRO A 88 17.74 -25.70 -4.56
C PRO A 88 18.95 -26.29 -3.82
N ARG A 89 19.78 -25.41 -3.23
CA ARG A 89 20.97 -25.81 -2.47
C ARG A 89 20.57 -26.47 -1.16
N ASP A 90 19.61 -25.88 -0.45
CA ASP A 90 19.10 -26.38 0.82
C ASP A 90 18.40 -27.73 0.64
N ILE A 91 17.59 -27.90 -0.41
CA ILE A 91 16.97 -29.19 -0.78
C ILE A 91 18.04 -30.25 -1.04
N LYS A 92 19.06 -29.93 -1.85
CA LYS A 92 20.14 -30.88 -2.15
C LYS A 92 20.91 -31.29 -0.89
N THR A 93 21.15 -30.35 0.01
CA THR A 93 21.80 -30.63 1.30
C THR A 93 20.93 -31.56 2.15
N LEU A 94 19.63 -31.30 2.27
CA LEU A 94 18.71 -32.17 3.02
C LEU A 94 18.65 -33.59 2.45
N GLN A 95 18.53 -33.74 1.13
CA GLN A 95 18.56 -35.04 0.48
C GLN A 95 19.84 -35.83 0.81
N GLY A 96 20.98 -35.13 0.85
CA GLY A 96 22.25 -35.76 1.25
C GLY A 96 22.29 -36.17 2.73
N TYR A 97 21.56 -35.49 3.62
CA TYR A 97 21.42 -35.93 5.01
C TYR A 97 20.47 -37.12 5.13
N GLU A 98 19.34 -37.11 4.41
CA GLU A 98 18.38 -38.22 4.38
C GLU A 98 19.05 -39.51 3.88
N GLU A 99 19.81 -39.46 2.78
CA GLU A 99 20.55 -40.61 2.27
C GLU A 99 21.57 -41.15 3.29
N LYS A 100 22.28 -40.26 3.99
CA LYS A 100 23.23 -40.69 5.03
C LYS A 100 22.54 -41.33 6.23
N LEU A 101 21.36 -40.81 6.62
CA LEU A 101 20.55 -41.38 7.70
C LEU A 101 20.04 -42.76 7.32
N ASP A 102 19.51 -42.93 6.12
CA ASP A 102 19.03 -44.21 5.60
C ASP A 102 20.16 -45.26 5.58
N ASN A 103 21.34 -44.86 5.10
CA ASN A 103 22.53 -45.72 5.08
C ASN A 103 22.97 -46.12 6.50
N LYS A 104 22.99 -45.17 7.45
CA LYS A 104 23.34 -45.46 8.85
C LYS A 104 22.32 -46.36 9.51
N GLU A 105 21.03 -46.16 9.27
CA GLU A 105 19.98 -47.03 9.81
C GLU A 105 20.09 -48.46 9.26
N ALA A 106 20.40 -48.61 7.97
CA ALA A 106 20.70 -49.91 7.38
C ALA A 106 21.95 -50.57 7.98
N GLU A 107 23.01 -49.79 8.22
CA GLU A 107 24.24 -50.25 8.88
C GLU A 107 23.97 -50.77 10.30
N ILE A 108 23.18 -50.02 11.08
CA ILE A 108 22.75 -50.40 12.44
C ILE A 108 22.00 -51.74 12.40
N LYS A 109 20.98 -51.87 11.54
CA LYS A 109 20.21 -53.12 11.39
C LYS A 109 21.11 -54.30 11.00
N ALA A 110 22.03 -54.10 10.05
CA ALA A 110 22.97 -55.14 9.65
C ALA A 110 23.94 -55.53 10.79
N MET A 111 24.37 -54.55 11.58
CA MET A 111 25.23 -54.77 12.74
C MET A 111 24.51 -55.55 13.85
N GLU A 112 23.26 -55.20 14.16
CA GLU A 112 22.42 -55.95 15.10
C GLU A 112 22.28 -57.41 14.70
N ILE A 113 21.97 -57.67 13.43
CA ILE A 113 21.84 -59.03 12.91
C ILE A 113 23.14 -59.81 13.11
N ARG A 114 24.28 -59.22 12.73
CA ARG A 114 25.60 -59.86 12.87
C ARG A 114 25.96 -60.16 14.32
N TYR A 115 25.75 -59.22 15.25
CA TYR A 115 26.03 -59.47 16.66
C TYR A 115 25.10 -60.53 17.25
N ASN A 116 23.82 -60.52 16.90
CA ASN A 116 22.87 -61.53 17.37
C ASN A 116 23.26 -62.94 16.90
N GLU A 117 23.76 -63.07 15.67
CA GLU A 117 24.27 -64.34 15.13
C GLU A 117 25.55 -64.80 15.84
N LEU A 118 26.51 -63.89 16.04
CA LEU A 118 27.76 -64.19 16.76
C LEU A 118 27.49 -64.62 18.21
N ILE A 119 26.60 -63.92 18.93
CA ILE A 119 26.22 -64.27 20.30
C ILE A 119 25.65 -65.69 20.37
N ARG A 120 24.81 -66.07 19.40
CA ARG A 120 24.24 -67.42 19.33
C ARG A 120 25.29 -68.51 19.13
N MET A 121 26.37 -68.22 18.41
CA MET A 121 27.47 -69.16 18.15
C MET A 121 28.56 -69.14 19.23
N THR A 122 28.55 -68.15 20.13
CA THR A 122 29.57 -67.96 21.16
C THR A 122 29.26 -68.81 22.41
N PRO A 123 30.25 -69.50 23.01
CA PRO A 123 30.06 -70.22 24.27
C PRO A 123 29.52 -69.31 25.39
N VAL A 124 28.61 -69.84 26.23
CA VAL A 124 27.90 -69.07 27.27
C VAL A 124 28.85 -68.28 28.19
N ALA A 125 30.00 -68.85 28.53
CA ALA A 125 31.01 -68.19 29.37
C ALA A 125 31.58 -66.89 28.76
N GLN A 126 31.55 -66.74 27.43
CA GLN A 126 32.08 -65.59 26.70
C GLN A 126 30.98 -64.65 26.15
N GLN A 127 29.70 -65.07 26.21
CA GLN A 127 28.59 -64.26 25.69
C GLN A 127 28.48 -62.89 26.36
N GLY A 128 28.78 -62.80 27.67
CA GLY A 128 28.74 -61.54 28.41
C GLY A 128 29.70 -60.48 27.87
N GLU A 129 30.94 -60.88 27.54
CA GLU A 129 31.94 -59.98 26.97
C GLU A 129 31.52 -59.51 25.56
N LEU A 130 31.04 -60.45 24.73
CA LEU A 130 30.57 -60.13 23.38
C LEU A 130 29.34 -59.20 23.42
N GLN A 131 28.46 -59.36 24.41
CA GLN A 131 27.29 -58.50 24.59
C GLN A 131 27.70 -57.07 25.00
N GLN A 132 28.70 -56.91 25.87
CA GLN A 132 29.25 -55.59 26.18
C GLN A 132 29.88 -54.92 24.95
N VAL A 133 30.60 -55.69 24.12
CA VAL A 133 31.17 -55.17 22.86
C VAL A 133 30.06 -54.72 21.91
N ARG A 134 28.99 -55.52 21.75
CA ARG A 134 27.80 -55.13 20.98
C ARG A 134 27.21 -53.83 21.52
N ASP A 135 26.91 -53.78 22.81
CA ASP A 135 26.21 -52.63 23.39
C ASP A 135 27.04 -51.35 23.26
N LYS A 136 28.36 -51.44 23.40
CA LYS A 136 29.27 -50.32 23.16
C LYS A 136 29.28 -49.89 21.69
N ALA A 137 29.36 -50.83 20.76
CA ALA A 137 29.34 -50.51 19.31
C ALA A 137 28.01 -49.88 18.89
N MET A 138 26.90 -50.44 19.36
CA MET A 138 25.54 -49.93 19.14
C MET A 138 25.38 -48.52 19.71
N LEU A 139 25.91 -48.26 20.91
CA LEU A 139 25.89 -46.92 21.49
C LEU A 139 26.66 -45.91 20.63
N THR A 140 27.87 -46.27 20.17
CA THR A 140 28.68 -45.37 19.34
C THR A 140 27.99 -45.03 18.02
N ILE A 141 27.47 -46.02 17.30
CA ILE A 141 26.79 -45.75 16.02
C ILE A 141 25.49 -44.97 16.20
N GLN A 142 24.82 -45.14 17.34
CA GLN A 142 23.59 -44.42 17.66
C GLN A 142 23.87 -42.96 18.04
N GLN A 143 25.00 -42.68 18.70
CA GLN A 143 25.49 -41.30 18.90
C GLN A 143 25.82 -40.62 17.58
N ASP A 144 26.47 -41.33 16.64
CA ASP A 144 26.74 -40.79 15.30
C ASP A 144 25.44 -40.47 14.54
N LEU A 145 24.44 -41.35 14.61
CA LEU A 145 23.12 -41.15 14.01
C LEU A 145 22.40 -39.93 14.62
N GLU A 146 22.49 -39.76 15.94
CA GLU A 146 21.90 -38.62 16.66
C GLU A 146 22.56 -37.30 16.22
N GLY A 147 23.88 -37.26 16.10
CA GLY A 147 24.59 -36.09 15.57
C GLY A 147 24.16 -35.73 14.14
N LEU A 148 24.03 -36.74 13.27
CA LEU A 148 23.56 -36.53 11.90
C LEU A 148 22.09 -36.05 11.85
N THR A 149 21.25 -36.57 12.76
CA THR A 149 19.85 -36.16 12.90
C THR A 149 19.76 -34.71 13.35
N GLN A 150 20.59 -34.31 14.31
CA GLN A 150 20.66 -32.93 14.79
C GLN A 150 21.10 -31.97 13.66
N ASP A 151 22.10 -32.35 12.87
CA ASP A 151 22.54 -31.56 11.72
C ASP A 151 21.43 -31.38 10.68
N ARG A 152 20.71 -32.45 10.35
CA ARG A 152 19.52 -32.39 9.48
C ARG A 152 18.49 -31.42 10.06
N ASP A 153 18.16 -31.56 11.34
CA ASP A 153 17.14 -30.75 12.01
C ASP A 153 17.51 -29.26 12.03
N ASN A 154 18.80 -28.95 12.19
CA ASN A 154 19.30 -27.58 12.08
C ASN A 154 19.06 -26.99 10.67
N ILE A 155 19.23 -27.78 9.61
CA ILE A 155 18.92 -27.34 8.24
C ILE A 155 17.41 -27.19 8.05
N VAL A 156 16.61 -28.15 8.52
CA VAL A 156 15.14 -28.07 8.46
C VAL A 156 14.63 -26.82 9.17
N ALA A 157 15.17 -26.48 10.34
CA ALA A 157 14.80 -25.28 11.08
C ALA A 157 15.08 -24.00 10.26
N LYS A 158 16.25 -23.90 9.62
CA LYS A 158 16.58 -22.76 8.75
C LYS A 158 15.64 -22.66 7.55
N ILE A 159 15.26 -23.79 6.95
CA ILE A 159 14.32 -23.82 5.82
C ILE A 159 12.93 -23.37 6.27
N LYS A 160 12.46 -23.83 7.44
CA LYS A 160 11.17 -23.38 8.01
C LYS A 160 11.14 -21.88 8.25
N GLU A 161 12.21 -21.32 8.79
CA GLU A 161 12.33 -19.87 8.99
C GLU A 161 12.23 -19.12 7.66
N LYS A 162 12.97 -19.55 6.63
CA LYS A 162 12.89 -18.95 5.30
C LYS A 162 11.49 -19.07 4.70
N ASN A 163 10.83 -20.21 4.87
CA ASN A 163 9.47 -20.42 4.37
C ASN A 163 8.47 -19.46 5.02
N GLY A 164 8.58 -19.22 6.33
CA GLY A 164 7.78 -18.22 7.03
C GLY A 164 7.97 -16.81 6.45
N ARG A 165 9.22 -16.41 6.15
CA ARG A 165 9.50 -15.12 5.49
C ARG A 165 8.89 -15.03 4.08
N ILE A 166 8.88 -16.14 3.32
CA ILE A 166 8.24 -16.19 2.00
C ILE A 166 6.72 -16.04 2.12
N GLU A 167 6.10 -16.69 3.10
CA GLU A 167 4.66 -16.55 3.36
C GLU A 167 4.28 -15.11 3.72
N GLU A 168 5.05 -14.46 4.60
CA GLU A 168 4.85 -13.05 4.97
C GLU A 168 4.94 -12.12 3.74
N LEU A 169 5.96 -12.32 2.88
CA LEU A 169 6.10 -11.58 1.63
C LEU A 169 4.93 -11.84 0.68
N GLY A 170 4.46 -13.08 0.59
CA GLY A 170 3.29 -13.46 -0.20
C GLY A 170 2.02 -12.72 0.23
N VAL A 171 1.78 -12.61 1.54
CA VAL A 171 0.66 -11.84 2.10
C VAL A 171 0.77 -10.36 1.77
N ALA A 172 1.96 -9.76 1.93
CA ALA A 172 2.20 -8.36 1.61
C ALA A 172 1.97 -8.06 0.12
N LEU A 173 2.47 -8.93 -0.77
CA LEU A 173 2.25 -8.83 -2.22
C LEU A 173 0.78 -8.98 -2.59
N GLY A 174 0.05 -9.88 -1.93
CA GLY A 174 -1.39 -10.05 -2.09
C GLY A 174 -2.17 -8.76 -1.79
N ARG A 175 -1.91 -8.15 -0.63
CA ARG A 175 -2.51 -6.86 -0.24
C ARG A 175 -2.17 -5.74 -1.22
N SER A 176 -0.92 -5.67 -1.67
CA SER A 176 -0.50 -4.68 -2.67
C SER A 176 -1.24 -4.87 -4.00
N ARG A 177 -1.45 -6.11 -4.43
CA ARG A 177 -2.21 -6.43 -5.65
C ARG A 177 -3.67 -6.01 -5.56
N GLU A 178 -4.29 -6.11 -4.38
CA GLU A 178 -5.67 -5.70 -4.12
C GLU A 178 -5.84 -4.18 -4.11
N LEU A 179 -4.90 -3.43 -3.51
CA LEU A 179 -5.00 -1.97 -3.35
C LEU A 179 -4.53 -1.19 -4.59
N MET A 180 -3.64 -1.76 -5.40
CA MET A 180 -3.08 -1.09 -6.60
C MET A 180 -4.16 -0.62 -7.60
N PRO A 181 -5.17 -1.43 -7.96
CA PRO A 181 -6.25 -1.00 -8.86
C PRO A 181 -7.02 0.21 -8.33
N GLU A 182 -7.36 0.23 -7.03
CA GLU A 182 -8.07 1.35 -6.39
C GLU A 182 -7.23 2.63 -6.46
N LEU A 183 -5.94 2.54 -6.09
CA LEU A 183 -5.01 3.66 -6.17
C LEU A 183 -4.88 4.20 -7.60
N ILE A 184 -4.81 3.32 -8.60
CA ILE A 184 -4.75 3.72 -10.02
C ILE A 184 -6.01 4.48 -10.42
N GLU A 185 -7.18 4.03 -9.97
CA GLU A 185 -8.46 4.66 -10.32
C GLU A 185 -8.66 6.01 -9.62
N ASP A 186 -8.23 6.12 -8.37
CA ASP A 186 -8.20 7.38 -7.63
C ASP A 186 -7.30 8.41 -8.32
N LEU A 187 -6.10 7.99 -8.75
CA LEU A 187 -5.16 8.85 -9.48
C LEU A 187 -5.71 9.31 -10.83
N LYS A 188 -6.41 8.43 -11.57
CA LYS A 188 -7.09 8.83 -12.82
C LYS A 188 -8.19 9.85 -12.57
N THR A 189 -9.00 9.62 -11.53
CA THR A 189 -10.10 10.51 -11.15
C THR A 189 -9.58 11.89 -10.78
N LEU A 190 -8.50 11.95 -10.00
CA LEU A 190 -7.84 13.20 -9.64
C LEU A 190 -7.28 13.92 -10.87
N ALA A 191 -6.63 13.19 -11.79
CA ALA A 191 -6.09 13.75 -13.02
C ALA A 191 -7.17 14.37 -13.93
N LEU A 192 -8.36 13.75 -14.00
CA LEU A 192 -9.52 14.30 -14.71
C LEU A 192 -10.00 15.60 -14.07
N LYS A 193 -10.22 15.61 -12.76
CA LYS A 193 -10.67 16.82 -12.04
C LYS A 193 -9.70 17.99 -12.19
N LEU A 194 -8.39 17.73 -12.16
CA LEU A 194 -7.38 18.78 -12.38
C LEU A 194 -7.40 19.32 -13.82
N ARG A 195 -7.72 18.50 -14.82
CA ARG A 195 -7.88 18.94 -16.22
C ARG A 195 -9.10 19.84 -16.38
N ASP A 196 -10.21 19.50 -15.75
CA ASP A 196 -11.46 20.26 -15.87
C ASP A 196 -11.32 21.67 -15.24
N VAL A 197 -10.67 21.77 -14.08
CA VAL A 197 -10.34 23.06 -13.43
C VAL A 197 -9.45 23.95 -14.31
N GLN A 198 -8.59 23.36 -15.13
CA GLN A 198 -7.69 24.11 -16.01
C GLN A 198 -8.37 24.61 -17.30
N MET A 199 -9.50 24.01 -17.69
CA MET A 199 -10.29 24.42 -18.86
C MET A 199 -11.24 25.60 -18.55
N ASP A 200 -11.80 25.67 -17.34
CA ASP A 200 -12.70 26.77 -16.95
C ASP A 200 -11.97 28.10 -16.75
N ASN A 201 -10.69 28.07 -16.34
CA ASN A 201 -9.87 29.28 -16.17
C ASN A 201 -9.38 29.91 -17.49
N SER A 202 -9.65 29.30 -18.65
CA SER A 202 -9.15 29.80 -19.95
C SER A 202 -10.17 30.63 -20.75
N ASN A 203 -11.43 30.72 -20.30
CA ASN A 203 -12.50 31.35 -21.08
C ASN A 203 -12.83 32.82 -20.74
N ASP A 204 -12.20 33.42 -19.73
CA ASP A 204 -12.48 34.83 -19.34
C ASP A 204 -11.48 35.88 -19.90
N SER A 205 -10.56 35.48 -20.78
CA SER A 205 -9.56 36.39 -21.36
C SER A 205 -9.71 36.57 -22.88
N ILE A 206 -10.90 36.94 -23.37
CA ILE A 206 -11.02 37.62 -24.67
C ILE A 206 -12.11 38.71 -24.57
N GLY A 207 -11.79 39.78 -23.82
CA GLY A 207 -12.43 41.07 -24.00
C GLY A 207 -11.82 41.77 -25.21
N THR A 208 -12.56 41.78 -26.32
CA THR A 208 -12.25 42.47 -27.57
C THR A 208 -11.90 43.95 -27.34
N ILE A 209 -10.63 44.31 -27.49
CA ILE A 209 -10.20 45.67 -27.78
C ILE A 209 -10.19 45.80 -29.30
N GLY A 210 -11.20 46.47 -29.85
CA GLY A 210 -11.32 46.75 -31.28
C GLY A 210 -12.19 47.98 -31.52
N ASP A 211 -11.54 49.01 -32.06
CA ASP A 211 -12.08 50.10 -32.88
C ASP A 211 -12.85 51.25 -32.18
N THR A 212 -12.09 52.25 -31.71
CA THR A 212 -12.53 53.65 -31.82
C THR A 212 -12.05 54.22 -33.15
N HIS A 213 -13.00 54.40 -34.07
CA HIS A 213 -12.85 55.13 -35.32
C HIS A 213 -12.34 56.56 -35.07
N GLY A 214 -11.37 56.98 -35.89
CA GLY A 214 -11.13 58.37 -36.18
C GLY A 214 -12.04 58.80 -37.33
N ASP A 215 -12.75 59.90 -37.13
CA ASP A 215 -12.98 61.00 -38.07
C ASP A 215 -13.46 62.23 -37.27
#